data_AF-W7DR15-F1
#
_entry.id   AF-W7DR15-F1
#
_cell.length_a   1.000
_cell.length_b   1.000
_cell.length_c   1.000
_cell.angle_alpha   90.00
_cell.angle_beta   90.00
_cell.angle_gamma   90.00
#
_symmetry.space_group_name_H-M   'P 1'
#
loop_
_entity.id
_entity.type
_entity.pdbx_description
1 polymer ?
#
loop_
_entity_poly.entity_id
_entity_poly.type
_entity_poly.pdbx_seq_one_letter_code
_entity_poly.pdbx_strand_id
1 'polypeptide(L)'
;MLKEGTDKMENENLLNETSRDIDFMGDETYYRLRQITKTILKQAKKDNSELAEIIGDRIDEVLEGSELSDKLKRMFRKCMLNTITTTLVQKEDDSAFLFTGDIPAMWLRDSGGQLRVFFKLG
;
A
#
# COMPACT_ATOMS: atom_id res chain seq x y z
N MET A 1 -1.42 26.44 30.03
CA MET A 1 -1.97 27.17 28.87
C MET A 1 -1.04 26.88 27.69
N LEU A 2 -1.26 25.75 27.02
CA LEU A 2 -0.46 25.34 25.86
C LEU A 2 -1.10 25.98 24.63
N LYS A 3 -0.30 26.74 23.88
CA LYS A 3 -0.74 27.48 22.70
C LYS A 3 -1.22 26.50 21.63
N GLU A 4 -2.47 26.68 21.21
CA GLU A 4 -3.06 26.08 20.03
C GLU A 4 -2.27 26.53 18.80
N GLY A 5 -1.46 25.61 18.27
CA GLY A 5 -0.94 25.72 16.91
C GLY A 5 -2.03 25.26 15.95
N THR A 6 -2.88 26.21 15.54
CA THR A 6 -3.75 26.07 14.38
C THR A 6 -2.86 26.08 13.14
N ASP A 7 -2.25 24.94 12.86
CA ASP A 7 -1.69 24.70 11.54
C ASP A 7 -2.90 24.48 10.62
N LYS A 8 -3.20 25.51 9.83
CA LYS A 8 -4.32 25.49 8.89
C LYS A 8 -4.08 24.33 7.94
N MET A 9 -4.97 23.34 8.02
CA MET A 9 -5.11 22.20 7.13
C MET A 9 -5.02 22.64 5.66
N GLU A 10 -3.81 22.66 5.11
CA GLU A 10 -3.61 22.61 3.67
C GLU A 10 -4.00 21.20 3.21
N ASN A 11 -5.28 21.01 2.90
CA ASN A 11 -5.76 19.91 2.05
C ASN A 11 -7.22 20.12 1.65
N GLU A 12 -7.47 21.13 0.80
CA GLU A 12 -8.77 21.33 0.16
C GLU A 12 -9.24 20.12 -0.66
N ASN A 13 -8.35 19.17 -1.00
CA ASN A 13 -8.70 17.94 -1.73
C ASN A 13 -9.11 16.74 -0.85
N LEU A 14 -8.96 16.81 0.48
CA LEU A 14 -9.43 15.74 1.38
C LEU A 14 -10.89 15.93 1.79
N LEU A 15 -11.40 17.16 1.71
CA LEU A 15 -12.73 17.56 2.20
C LEU A 15 -13.89 17.17 1.26
N ASN A 16 -13.59 16.64 0.07
CA ASN A 16 -14.59 16.26 -0.93
C ASN A 16 -14.94 14.75 -0.92
N GLU A 17 -14.39 13.96 0.00
CA GLU A 17 -14.78 12.56 0.16
C GLU A 17 -16.03 12.47 1.05
N THR A 18 -17.23 12.34 0.48
CA THR A 18 -18.43 11.97 1.26
C THR A 18 -18.39 10.48 1.61
N SER A 19 -17.62 10.13 2.65
CA SER A 19 -17.64 8.79 3.24
C SER A 19 -18.71 8.70 4.32
N ARG A 20 -19.50 7.62 4.34
CA ARG A 20 -20.38 7.29 5.48
C ARG A 20 -19.61 7.13 6.80
N ASP A 21 -18.30 6.86 6.71
CA ASP A 21 -17.43 6.78 7.88
C ASP A 21 -17.25 8.16 8.53
N ILE A 22 -17.27 9.25 7.74
CA ILE A 22 -17.22 10.61 8.27
C ILE A 22 -18.50 10.90 9.08
N ASP A 23 -19.67 10.55 8.51
CA ASP A 23 -20.95 10.75 9.19
C ASP A 23 -21.02 9.97 10.52
N PHE A 24 -20.40 8.77 10.57
CA PHE A 24 -20.41 7.92 11.74
C PHE A 24 -19.36 8.29 12.80
N MET A 25 -18.15 8.67 12.37
CA MET A 25 -16.97 8.84 13.25
C MET A 25 -16.66 10.31 13.55
N GLY A 26 -17.23 11.25 12.78
CA GLY A 26 -16.89 12.66 12.76
C GLY A 26 -15.61 12.96 11.97
N ASP A 27 -15.55 14.17 11.40
CA ASP A 27 -14.45 14.64 10.56
C ASP A 27 -13.07 14.44 11.22
N GLU A 28 -12.90 14.91 12.45
CA GLU A 28 -11.61 14.88 13.15
C GLU A 28 -11.06 13.45 13.27
N THR A 29 -11.90 12.50 13.70
CA THR A 29 -11.52 11.09 13.85
C THR A 29 -11.18 10.48 12.50
N TYR A 30 -12.03 10.70 11.49
CA TYR A 30 -11.84 10.16 10.14
C TYR A 30 -10.49 10.62 9.55
N TYR A 31 -10.23 11.93 9.56
CA TYR A 31 -9.00 12.47 8.99
C TYR A 31 -7.77 12.03 9.77
N ARG A 32 -7.81 12.00 11.12
CA ARG A 32 -6.70 11.49 11.93
C ARG A 32 -6.36 10.04 11.57
N LEU A 33 -7.35 9.15 11.48
CA LEU A 33 -7.14 7.75 11.09
C LEU A 33 -6.57 7.65 9.67
N ARG A 34 -7.08 8.43 8.72
CA ARG A 34 -6.56 8.43 7.34
C ARG A 34 -5.10 8.89 7.28
N GLN A 35 -4.70 9.89 8.07
CA GLN A 35 -3.31 10.35 8.13
C GLN A 35 -2.39 9.30 8.78
N ILE A 36 -2.85 8.63 9.84
CA ILE A 36 -2.12 7.52 10.46
C ILE A 36 -1.89 6.41 9.43
N THR A 37 -2.94 5.97 8.74
CA THR A 37 -2.84 4.96 7.68
C THR A 37 -1.85 5.38 6.58
N LYS A 38 -1.95 6.61 6.08
CA LYS A 38 -1.03 7.13 5.06
C LYS A 38 0.43 7.11 5.53
N THR A 39 0.67 7.44 6.79
CA THR A 39 2.01 7.42 7.40
C THR A 39 2.55 6.00 7.47
N ILE A 40 1.74 5.05 7.93
CA ILE A 40 2.11 3.63 7.99
C ILE A 40 2.47 3.10 6.59
N LEU A 41 1.64 3.37 5.57
CA LEU A 41 1.88 2.92 4.20
C LEU A 41 3.14 3.55 3.60
N LYS A 42 3.40 4.84 3.87
CA LYS A 42 4.62 5.52 3.42
C LYS A 42 5.87 4.90 4.04
N GLN A 43 5.80 4.57 5.33
CA GLN A 43 6.89 3.93 6.05
C GLN A 43 7.11 2.50 5.53
N ALA A 44 6.06 1.71 5.41
CA ALA A 44 6.14 0.36 4.86
C ALA A 44 6.72 0.32 3.44
N LYS A 45 6.36 1.27 2.57
CA LYS A 45 6.98 1.39 1.24
C LYS A 45 8.50 1.58 1.32
N LYS A 46 8.98 2.37 2.28
CA LYS A 46 10.41 2.57 2.51
C LYS A 46 11.06 1.29 3.03
N ASP A 47 10.42 0.64 3.99
CA ASP A 47 10.95 -0.57 4.62
C ASP A 47 10.99 -1.75 3.65
N ASN A 48 10.06 -1.79 2.69
CA ASN A 48 10.00 -2.82 1.66
C ASN A 48 10.89 -2.52 0.45
N SER A 49 11.76 -1.49 0.45
CA SER A 49 12.54 -1.12 -0.74
C SER A 49 13.47 -2.24 -1.19
N GLU A 50 14.22 -2.83 -0.26
CA GLU A 50 15.14 -3.94 -0.55
C GLU A 50 14.38 -5.16 -1.08
N LEU A 51 13.26 -5.53 -0.44
CA LEU A 51 12.42 -6.62 -0.92
C LEU A 51 11.86 -6.35 -2.33
N ALA A 52 11.44 -5.11 -2.61
CA ALA A 52 10.94 -4.73 -3.92
C ALA A 52 12.02 -4.77 -5.00
N GLU A 53 13.29 -4.50 -4.67
CA GLU A 53 14.42 -4.66 -5.57
C GLU A 53 14.66 -6.14 -5.88
N ILE A 54 14.79 -6.99 -4.85
CA ILE A 54 15.01 -8.44 -5.02
C ILE A 54 13.90 -9.09 -5.87
N ILE A 55 12.65 -8.79 -5.54
CA ILE A 55 11.50 -9.31 -6.30
C ILE A 55 11.48 -8.71 -7.71
N GLY A 56 11.89 -7.44 -7.86
CA GLY A 56 11.99 -6.75 -9.14
C GLY A 56 12.95 -7.44 -10.09
N ASP A 57 14.16 -7.76 -9.62
CA ASP A 57 15.17 -8.45 -10.41
C ASP A 57 14.66 -9.83 -10.87
N ARG A 58 14.01 -10.57 -9.96
CA ARG A 58 13.45 -11.88 -10.30
C ARG A 58 12.30 -11.78 -11.31
N ILE A 59 11.47 -10.74 -11.24
CA ILE A 59 10.44 -10.48 -12.24
C ILE A 59 11.10 -10.18 -13.60
N ASP A 60 12.15 -9.37 -13.61
CA ASP A 60 12.83 -8.97 -14.83
C ASP A 60 13.47 -10.21 -15.53
N GLU A 61 14.08 -11.13 -14.77
CA GLU A 61 14.55 -12.44 -15.28
C GLU A 61 13.43 -13.26 -15.96
N VAL A 62 12.25 -13.35 -15.32
CA VAL A 62 11.10 -14.08 -15.87
C VAL A 62 10.58 -13.42 -17.14
N LEU A 63 10.60 -12.08 -17.21
CA LEU A 63 10.11 -11.33 -18.36
C LEU A 63 11.08 -11.35 -19.55
N GLU A 64 12.39 -11.47 -19.32
CA GLU A 64 13.39 -11.63 -20.39
C GLU A 64 13.11 -12.86 -21.25
N GLY A 65 12.76 -13.99 -20.64
CA GLY A 65 12.41 -15.24 -21.33
C GLY A 65 11.00 -15.28 -21.93
N SER A 66 10.23 -14.19 -21.88
CA SER A 66 8.84 -14.16 -22.32
C SER A 66 8.64 -13.47 -23.68
N GLU A 67 7.70 -14.01 -24.47
CA GLU A 67 7.24 -13.46 -25.76
C GLU A 67 6.27 -12.26 -25.59
N LEU A 68 6.20 -11.66 -24.40
CA LEU A 68 5.31 -10.54 -24.12
C LEU A 68 5.80 -9.25 -24.78
N SER A 69 4.86 -8.38 -25.17
CA SER A 69 5.22 -7.02 -25.60
C SER A 69 5.78 -6.18 -24.45
N ASP A 70 6.60 -5.18 -24.76
CA ASP A 70 7.18 -4.26 -23.75
C ASP A 70 6.12 -3.58 -22.89
N LYS A 71 4.95 -3.27 -23.48
CA LYS A 71 3.82 -2.71 -22.73
C LYS A 71 3.34 -3.68 -21.65
N LEU A 72 3.19 -4.96 -22.00
CA LEU A 72 2.75 -5.99 -21.05
C LEU A 72 3.83 -6.29 -20.01
N LYS A 73 5.11 -6.34 -20.40
CA LYS A 73 6.24 -6.50 -19.47
C LYS A 73 6.23 -5.41 -18.39
N ARG A 74 6.11 -4.13 -18.80
CA ARG A 74 6.02 -3.01 -17.85
C ARG A 74 4.77 -3.09 -16.96
N MET A 75 3.62 -3.44 -17.51
CA MET A 75 2.39 -3.57 -16.73
C MET A 75 2.49 -4.70 -15.70
N PHE A 76 2.99 -5.86 -16.11
CA PHE A 76 3.21 -7.00 -15.24
C PHE A 76 4.12 -6.64 -14.07
N ARG A 77 5.31 -6.08 -14.37
CA ARG A 77 6.27 -5.64 -13.36
C ARG A 77 5.65 -4.65 -12.38
N LYS A 78 4.92 -3.64 -12.90
CA LYS A 78 4.24 -2.65 -12.06
C LYS A 78 3.18 -3.29 -11.16
N CYS A 79 2.37 -4.20 -11.67
CA CYS A 79 1.30 -4.85 -10.90
C CYS A 79 1.87 -5.76 -9.80
N MET A 80 2.90 -6.54 -10.11
CA MET A 80 3.56 -7.39 -9.12
C MET A 80 4.17 -6.54 -7.99
N LEU A 81 4.98 -5.53 -8.34
CA LEU A 81 5.61 -4.67 -7.33
C LEU A 81 4.63 -3.79 -6.56
N ASN A 82 3.43 -3.53 -7.09
CA ASN A 82 2.42 -2.76 -6.39
C ASN A 82 2.03 -3.42 -5.05
N THR A 83 1.85 -4.74 -5.01
CA THR A 83 1.57 -5.47 -3.76
C THR A 83 2.64 -5.20 -2.69
N ILE A 84 3.91 -5.36 -3.06
CA ILE A 84 5.03 -5.17 -2.13
C ILE A 84 5.15 -3.71 -1.67
N THR A 85 4.92 -2.76 -2.57
CA THR A 85 5.21 -1.34 -2.29
C THR A 85 4.03 -0.55 -1.74
N THR A 86 2.80 -1.04 -1.86
CA THR A 86 1.60 -0.27 -1.45
C THR A 86 0.65 -1.00 -0.53
N THR A 87 0.78 -2.32 -0.35
CA THR A 87 -0.17 -3.07 0.50
C THR A 87 0.49 -3.88 1.62
N LEU A 88 1.76 -4.27 1.46
CA LEU A 88 2.49 -5.03 2.47
C LEU A 88 3.03 -4.13 3.59
N VAL A 89 2.73 -4.47 4.84
CA VAL A 89 3.38 -3.92 6.04
C VAL A 89 3.98 -5.05 6.83
N GLN A 90 5.32 -5.07 6.93
CA GLN A 90 6.05 -5.99 7.79
C GLN A 90 6.00 -5.49 9.24
N LYS A 91 5.87 -6.42 10.19
CA LYS A 91 5.85 -6.14 11.63
C LYS A 91 7.14 -6.62 12.28
N GLU A 92 7.44 -6.08 13.44
CA GLU A 92 8.64 -6.43 14.23
C GLU A 92 8.61 -7.88 14.75
N ASP A 93 7.43 -8.50 14.82
CA ASP A 93 7.22 -9.89 15.26
C ASP A 93 7.25 -10.90 14.10
N ASP A 94 7.86 -10.52 12.97
CA ASP A 94 7.92 -11.27 11.71
C ASP A 94 6.55 -11.56 11.05
N SER A 95 5.46 -11.00 11.59
CA SER A 95 4.15 -11.06 10.94
C SER A 95 4.02 -10.02 9.82
N ALA A 96 3.03 -10.21 8.96
CA ALA A 96 2.72 -9.28 7.87
C ALA A 96 1.25 -8.90 7.88
N PHE A 97 0.98 -7.61 7.66
CA PHE A 97 -0.36 -7.10 7.42
C PHE A 97 -0.48 -6.66 5.96
N LEU A 98 -1.46 -7.19 5.24
CA LEU A 98 -1.70 -6.87 3.84
C LEU A 98 -3.01 -6.11 3.67
N PHE A 99 -2.90 -4.86 3.25
CA PHE A 99 -4.07 -4.08 2.87
C PHE A 99 -4.70 -4.64 1.59
N THR A 100 -6.03 -4.61 1.51
CA THR A 100 -6.74 -4.97 0.27
C THR A 100 -6.53 -3.94 -0.84
N GLY A 101 -6.17 -2.71 -0.49
CA GLY A 101 -5.88 -1.63 -1.41
C GLY A 101 -6.07 -0.26 -0.75
N ASP A 102 -7.03 0.50 -1.25
CA ASP A 102 -7.44 1.81 -0.73
C ASP A 102 -8.26 1.73 0.56
N ILE A 103 -8.78 0.55 0.89
CA ILE A 103 -9.46 0.28 2.16
C ILE A 103 -8.41 -0.07 3.23
N PRO A 104 -8.40 0.62 4.39
CA PRO A 104 -7.43 0.40 5.46
C PRO A 104 -7.71 -0.86 6.29
N ALA A 105 -7.96 -1.99 5.62
CA ALA A 105 -8.27 -3.27 6.23
C ALA A 105 -7.58 -4.42 5.49
N MET A 106 -7.48 -5.58 6.15
CA MET A 106 -6.99 -6.83 5.56
C MET A 106 -8.15 -7.80 5.43
N TRP A 107 -8.37 -8.32 4.22
CA TRP A 107 -9.24 -9.46 3.99
C TRP A 107 -8.40 -10.71 3.77
N LEU A 108 -8.73 -11.79 4.48
CA LEU A 108 -7.99 -13.06 4.40
C LEU A 108 -7.97 -13.62 2.98
N ARG A 109 -9.08 -13.50 2.24
CA ARG A 109 -9.16 -13.93 0.85
C ARG A 109 -8.19 -13.17 -0.05
N ASP A 110 -8.24 -11.84 0.03
CA ASP A 110 -7.48 -10.94 -0.83
C ASP A 110 -5.98 -11.02 -0.53
N SER A 111 -5.61 -11.02 0.76
CA SER A 111 -4.21 -11.17 1.19
C SER A 111 -3.58 -12.50 0.74
N GLY A 112 -4.31 -13.62 0.86
CA GLY A 112 -3.87 -14.90 0.31
C GLY A 112 -3.70 -14.86 -1.21
N GLY A 113 -4.61 -14.19 -1.92
CA GLY A 113 -4.54 -14.00 -3.37
C GLY A 113 -3.36 -13.13 -3.82
N GLN A 114 -3.12 -12.03 -3.11
CA GLN A 114 -2.02 -11.09 -3.35
C GLN A 114 -0.65 -11.79 -3.26
N LEU A 115 -0.45 -12.66 -2.26
CA LEU A 115 0.83 -13.35 -2.07
C LEU A 115 1.03 -14.59 -2.95
N ARG A 116 -0.06 -15.28 -3.32
CA ARG A 116 0.00 -16.57 -4.03
C ARG A 116 0.88 -16.56 -5.29
N VAL A 117 0.90 -15.45 -6.02
CA VAL A 117 1.65 -15.34 -7.28
C VAL A 117 3.16 -15.34 -7.07
N PHE A 118 3.65 -14.87 -5.92
CA PHE A 118 5.10 -14.78 -5.64
C PHE A 118 5.73 -16.15 -5.37
N PHE A 119 4.94 -17.15 -4.96
CA PHE A 119 5.43 -18.53 -4.83
C PHE A 119 5.84 -19.17 -6.16
N LYS A 120 5.50 -18.54 -7.29
CA LYS A 120 5.94 -18.98 -8.63
C LYS A 120 7.25 -18.33 -9.07
N LEU A 121 7.78 -17.39 -8.29
CA LEU A 121 9.07 -16.76 -8.54
C LEU A 121 10.25 -17.52 -7.92
N GLY A 122 9.99 -18.43 -6.97
CA GLY A 122 11.01 -19.31 -6.38
C GLY A 122 11.54 -20.37 -7.32
#